data_AF-A0A6G9A7R6-F1
#
_entry.id   AF-A0A6G9A7R6-F1
#
_cell.length_a   1.000
_cell.length_b   1.000
_cell.length_c   1.000
_cell.angle_alpha   90.00
_cell.angle_beta   90.00
_cell.angle_gamma   90.00
#
_symmetry.space_group_name_H-M   'P 1'
#
loop_
_entity.id
_entity.type
_entity.pdbx_description
1 polymer ?
#
loop_
_entity_poly.entity_id
_entity_poly.type
_entity_poly.pdbx_seq_one_letter_code
_entity_poly.pdbx_strand_id
1 'polypeptide(L)'
;MNGLQIGFVLIWVAGLVFLFARALNYSRLVLNNLAPGETCWQPSDFRLFFSFKRFRVFGNYVEPAHLTELGTEYQKRVRQTDIIAYFWMLGGLLALAIFFS
;
A
#
# COMPACT_ATOMS: atom_id res chain seq x y z
N MET A 1 -23.42 18.44 -5.23
CA MET A 1 -21.95 18.37 -5.11
C MET A 1 -21.36 19.51 -5.94
N ASN A 2 -20.63 20.44 -5.34
CA ASN A 2 -19.99 21.55 -6.06
C ASN A 2 -18.59 21.13 -6.58
N GLY A 3 -18.00 21.91 -7.50
CA GLY A 3 -16.73 21.55 -8.14
C GLY A 3 -15.57 21.32 -7.15
N LEU A 4 -15.60 22.02 -6.01
CA LEU A 4 -14.61 21.88 -4.95
C LEU A 4 -14.74 20.52 -4.21
N GLN A 5 -15.96 20.09 -3.89
CA GLN A 5 -16.22 18.76 -3.31
C GLN A 5 -15.79 17.63 -4.27
N ILE A 6 -16.07 17.77 -5.57
CA ILE A 6 -15.65 16.79 -6.58
C ILE A 6 -14.13 16.73 -6.66
N GLY A 7 -13.46 17.87 -6.75
CA GLY A 7 -12.00 17.95 -6.77
C GLY A 7 -11.35 17.32 -5.53
N PHE A 8 -11.91 17.58 -4.35
CA PHE A 8 -11.44 16.97 -3.10
C PHE A 8 -11.55 15.44 -3.13
N VAL A 9 -12.72 14.90 -3.51
CA VAL A 9 -12.93 13.45 -3.62
C VAL A 9 -11.94 12.84 -4.61
N LEU A 10 -11.72 13.47 -5.76
CA LEU A 10 -10.77 12.98 -6.77
C LEU A 10 -9.34 12.95 -6.24
N ILE A 11 -8.86 14.02 -5.58
CA ILE A 11 -7.52 14.06 -4.98
C ILE A 11 -7.39 13.01 -3.88
N TRP A 12 -8.40 12.86 -3.04
CA TRP A 12 -8.38 11.90 -1.95
C TRP A 12 -8.29 10.46 -2.48
N VAL A 13 -9.15 10.10 -3.44
CA VAL A 13 -9.16 8.78 -4.07
C VAL A 13 -7.87 8.53 -4.85
N ALA A 14 -7.38 9.50 -5.62
CA ALA A 14 -6.11 9.38 -6.35
C ALA A 14 -4.93 9.17 -5.38
N GLY A 15 -4.90 9.89 -4.25
CA GLY A 15 -3.92 9.69 -3.19
C GLY A 15 -3.96 8.28 -2.60
N LEU A 16 -5.16 7.74 -2.34
CA LEU A 16 -5.31 6.34 -1.88
C LEU A 16 -4.78 5.34 -2.91
N VAL A 17 -5.14 5.50 -4.19
CA VAL A 17 -4.67 4.62 -5.27
C VAL A 17 -3.15 4.69 -5.41
N PHE A 18 -2.57 5.88 -5.34
CA PHE A 18 -1.11 6.06 -5.39
C PHE A 18 -0.40 5.40 -4.21
N LEU A 19 -0.88 5.65 -2.97
CA LEU A 19 -0.29 5.05 -1.77
C LEU A 19 -0.41 3.54 -1.78
N PHE A 20 -1.53 3.01 -2.28
CA PHE A 20 -1.73 1.58 -2.48
C PHE A 20 -0.73 1.02 -3.49
N ALA A 21 -0.64 1.58 -4.70
CA ALA A 21 0.32 1.16 -5.71
C ALA A 21 1.77 1.21 -5.20
N ARG A 22 2.10 2.22 -4.39
CA ARG A 22 3.42 2.36 -3.75
C ARG A 22 3.70 1.25 -2.73
N ALA A 23 2.74 0.95 -1.85
CA ALA A 23 2.87 -0.14 -0.89
C ALA A 23 3.06 -1.49 -1.61
N LEU A 24 2.27 -1.73 -2.66
CA LEU A 24 2.38 -2.90 -3.51
C LEU A 24 3.77 -3.05 -4.13
N ASN A 25 4.32 -1.96 -4.66
CA ASN A 25 5.64 -1.97 -5.27
C ASN A 25 6.74 -2.31 -4.26
N TYR A 26 6.71 -1.73 -3.07
CA TYR A 26 7.71 -2.04 -2.03
C TYR A 26 7.58 -3.47 -1.51
N SER A 27 6.38 -3.97 -1.27
CA SER A 27 6.18 -5.35 -0.85
C SER A 27 6.64 -6.35 -1.91
N ARG A 28 6.47 -6.04 -3.21
CA ARG A 28 7.08 -6.82 -4.29
C ARG A 28 8.61 -6.85 -4.17
N LEU A 29 9.24 -5.72 -3.89
CA LEU A 29 10.69 -5.65 -3.69
C LEU A 29 11.17 -6.43 -2.46
N VAL A 30 10.40 -6.41 -1.36
CA VAL A 30 10.68 -7.23 -0.17
C VAL A 30 10.65 -8.72 -0.52
N LEU A 31 9.63 -9.16 -1.26
CA LEU A 31 9.48 -10.58 -1.61
C LEU A 31 10.51 -11.04 -2.64
N ASN A 32 10.83 -10.21 -3.63
CA ASN A 32 11.93 -10.49 -4.56
C ASN A 32 13.30 -10.63 -3.85
N ASN A 33 13.48 -9.98 -2.70
CA ASN A 33 14.70 -10.15 -1.89
C ASN A 33 14.74 -11.50 -1.16
N LEU A 34 13.60 -12.13 -0.88
CA LEU A 34 13.55 -13.43 -0.20
C LEU A 34 13.85 -14.59 -1.14
N ALA A 35 13.49 -14.46 -2.42
CA ALA A 35 13.72 -15.49 -3.44
C ALA A 35 14.41 -14.87 -4.67
N PRO A 36 15.69 -14.48 -4.57
CA PRO A 36 16.41 -13.86 -5.67
C PRO A 36 16.54 -14.83 -6.84
N GLY A 37 15.97 -14.46 -7.99
CA GLY A 37 16.01 -15.27 -9.22
C GLY A 37 14.76 -16.10 -9.49
N GLU A 38 13.88 -16.29 -8.50
CA GLU A 38 12.54 -16.80 -8.76
C GLU A 38 11.61 -15.64 -9.08
N THR A 39 10.81 -15.78 -10.15
CA THR A 39 9.65 -14.92 -10.37
C THR A 39 8.58 -15.31 -9.35
N CYS A 40 8.76 -14.91 -8.09
CA CYS A 40 7.79 -15.09 -7.02
C CYS A 40 6.45 -14.33 -7.25
N TRP A 41 6.28 -13.79 -8.46
CA TRP A 41 5.17 -12.98 -8.92
C TRP A 41 4.84 -13.30 -10.37
N GLN A 42 3.83 -14.15 -10.60
CA GLN A 42 3.23 -14.30 -11.93
C GLN A 42 2.04 -13.34 -12.09
N PRO A 43 1.74 -12.87 -13.32
CA PRO A 43 0.57 -12.01 -13.58
C PRO A 43 -0.77 -12.62 -13.16
N SER A 44 -0.85 -13.95 -13.01
CA SER A 44 -2.03 -14.68 -12.50
C SER A 44 -2.27 -14.45 -11.00
N ASP A 45 -1.22 -14.21 -10.22
CA ASP A 45 -1.31 -13.94 -8.78
C ASP A 45 -1.94 -12.58 -8.47
N PHE A 46 -2.03 -11.68 -9.47
CA PHE A 46 -2.73 -10.39 -9.35
C PHE A 46 -4.22 -10.54 -8.99
N ARG A 47 -4.89 -11.66 -9.34
CA ARG A 47 -6.29 -11.88 -8.92
C ARG A 47 -6.41 -12.15 -7.42
N LEU A 48 -5.45 -12.88 -6.85
CA LEU A 48 -5.38 -13.15 -5.41
C LEU A 48 -4.88 -11.93 -4.62
N PHE A 49 -4.10 -11.07 -5.28
CA PHE A 49 -3.53 -9.83 -4.77
C PHE A 49 -4.56 -8.76 -4.38
N PHE A 50 -5.72 -8.71 -5.05
CA PHE A 50 -6.83 -7.83 -4.66
C PHE A 50 -7.52 -8.24 -3.35
N SER A 51 -7.17 -9.39 -2.77
CA SER A 51 -7.62 -9.75 -1.43
C SER A 51 -6.82 -8.95 -0.39
N PHE A 52 -7.32 -7.76 -0.06
CA PHE A 52 -6.78 -6.78 0.90
C PHE A 52 -6.18 -7.40 2.18
N LYS A 53 -6.74 -8.52 2.66
CA LYS A 53 -6.27 -9.22 3.86
C LYS A 53 -4.92 -9.92 3.68
N ARG A 54 -4.62 -10.49 2.50
CA ARG A 54 -3.42 -11.31 2.32
C ARG A 54 -2.17 -10.47 2.15
N PHE A 55 -2.27 -9.33 1.47
CA PHE A 55 -1.10 -8.51 1.14
C PHE A 55 -0.48 -7.78 2.33
N ARG A 56 -1.33 -7.19 3.17
CA ARG A 56 -0.90 -6.52 4.41
C ARG A 56 -0.22 -7.48 5.39
N VAL A 57 -0.54 -8.77 5.26
CA VAL A 57 0.02 -9.86 6.06
C VAL A 57 1.39 -10.27 5.52
N PHE A 58 1.59 -10.48 4.21
CA PHE A 58 2.87 -11.01 3.71
C PHE A 58 4.07 -10.06 3.84
N GLY A 59 3.93 -8.75 3.59
CA GLY A 59 5.08 -7.82 3.72
C GLY A 59 5.50 -7.55 5.18
N ASN A 60 4.55 -7.60 6.11
CA ASN A 60 4.80 -7.31 7.53
C ASN A 60 5.16 -8.56 8.37
N TYR A 61 4.81 -9.77 7.91
CA TYR A 61 5.12 -11.03 8.62
C TYR A 61 6.43 -11.70 8.19
N VAL A 62 7.13 -11.18 7.18
CA VAL A 62 8.47 -11.66 6.87
C VAL A 62 9.39 -11.23 8.01
N GLU A 63 9.93 -12.21 8.73
CA GLU A 63 10.90 -11.94 9.79
C GLU A 63 12.13 -11.24 9.17
N PRO A 64 12.58 -10.12 9.77
CA PRO A 64 13.71 -9.37 9.24
C PRO A 64 15.02 -10.19 9.21
N ALA A 65 15.10 -11.29 9.97
CA ALA A 65 16.23 -12.22 9.94
C ALA A 65 16.40 -12.95 8.60
N HIS A 66 15.34 -13.04 7.79
CA HIS A 66 15.37 -13.65 6.46
C HIS A 66 15.61 -12.64 5.33
N LEU A 67 15.67 -11.35 5.64
CA LEU A 67 15.84 -10.30 4.66
C LEU A 67 17.30 -9.84 4.58
N THR A 68 17.74 -9.50 3.38
CA THR A 68 18.96 -8.72 3.16
C THR A 68 18.80 -7.31 3.75
N GLU A 69 19.89 -6.55 3.87
CA GLU A 69 19.84 -5.15 4.32
C GLU A 69 18.89 -4.30 3.46
N LEU A 70 18.91 -4.51 2.13
CA LEU A 70 17.99 -3.87 1.18
C LEU A 70 16.53 -4.30 1.41
N GLY A 71 16.28 -5.59 1.63
CA GLY A 71 14.95 -6.11 1.95
C GLY A 71 14.36 -5.48 3.22
N THR A 72 15.21 -5.29 4.23
CA THR A 72 14.83 -4.64 5.50
C THR A 72 14.47 -3.17 5.29
N GLU A 73 15.20 -2.46 4.42
CA GLU A 73 14.88 -1.07 4.09
C GLU A 73 13.54 -0.95 3.34
N TYR A 74 13.28 -1.83 2.37
CA TYR A 74 11.99 -1.86 1.68
C TYR A 74 10.85 -2.19 2.64
N GLN A 75 11.04 -3.09 3.61
CA GLN A 75 10.03 -3.40 4.63
C GLN A 75 9.71 -2.17 5.49
N LYS A 76 10.72 -1.38 5.90
CA LYS A 76 10.49 -0.10 6.59
C LYS A 76 9.65 0.86 5.74
N ARG A 77 9.93 0.94 4.42
CA ARG A 77 9.18 1.80 3.49
C ARG A 77 7.74 1.32 3.29
N VAL A 78 7.47 0.01 3.27
CA VAL A 78 6.11 -0.55 3.29
C VAL A 78 5.36 -0.05 4.53
N ARG A 79 5.96 -0.24 5.71
CA ARG A 79 5.34 0.16 6.99
C ARG A 79 5.05 1.67 7.05
N GLN A 80 5.98 2.50 6.60
CA GLN A 80 5.77 3.94 6.50
C GLN A 80 4.63 4.29 5.55
N THR A 81 4.58 3.65 4.39
CA THR A 81 3.51 3.86 3.40
C THR A 81 2.15 3.45 3.95
N ASP A 82 2.08 2.34 4.68
CA ASP A 82 0.87 1.88 5.38
C ASP A 82 0.37 2.89 6.42
N ILE A 83 1.28 3.47 7.21
CA ILE A 83 0.95 4.50 8.20
C ILE A 83 0.40 5.74 7.50
N ILE A 84 1.07 6.22 6.45
CA ILE A 84 0.62 7.38 5.67
C ILE A 84 -0.75 7.10 5.04
N ALA A 85 -0.96 5.93 4.46
CA ALA A 85 -2.24 5.52 3.88
C ALA A 85 -3.36 5.50 4.93
N TYR A 86 -3.06 5.06 6.14
CA TYR A 86 -4.03 5.05 7.24
C TYR A 86 -4.45 6.48 7.65
N PHE A 87 -3.48 7.37 7.82
CA PHE A 87 -3.78 8.79 8.11
C PHE A 87 -4.48 9.48 6.94
N TRP A 88 -4.11 9.18 5.70
CA TRP A 88 -4.76 9.73 4.50
C TRP A 88 -6.22 9.24 4.38
N MET A 89 -6.47 7.97 4.68
CA MET A 89 -7.82 7.40 4.72
C MET A 89 -8.67 8.06 5.80
N LEU A 90 -8.19 8.08 7.06
CA LEU A 90 -8.92 8.69 8.17
C LEU A 90 -9.15 10.20 7.97
N GLY A 91 -8.11 10.92 7.56
CA GLY A 91 -8.19 12.36 7.31
C GLY A 91 -9.18 12.70 6.21
N GLY A 92 -9.18 11.95 5.11
CA GLY A 92 -10.17 12.15 4.06
C GLY A 92 -11.59 11.76 4.46
N LEU A 93 -11.78 10.68 5.23
CA LEU A 93 -13.11 10.32 5.77
C LEU A 93 -13.66 11.42 6.69
N LEU A 94 -12.83 11.97 7.58
CA LEU A 94 -13.21 13.08 8.45
C LEU A 94 -13.56 14.32 7.65
N ALA A 95 -12.74 14.67 6.64
CA ALA A 95 -13.00 15.79 5.77
C ALA A 95 -14.29 15.60 4.94
N LEU A 96 -14.58 14.39 4.46
CA LEU A 96 -15.85 14.08 3.79
C LEU A 96 -17.03 14.27 4.75
N ALA A 97 -16.93 13.80 6.00
CA ALA A 97 -17.99 14.00 6.98
C ALA A 97 -18.30 15.48 7.22
N ILE A 98 -17.27 16.35 7.23
CA ILE A 98 -17.42 17.81 7.43
C ILE A 98 -17.90 18.51 6.15
N PHE A 99 -17.35 18.18 4.98
CA PHE A 99 -17.66 18.86 3.72
C PHE A 99 -19.06 18.51 3.18
N PHE A 100 -19.64 17.41 3.65
CA PHE A 100 -20.93 16.88 3.19
C PHE A 100 -22.00 16.85 4.28
N SER A 101 -21.69 17.30 5.50
CA SER A 101 -22.69 17.66 6.54
C SER A 101 -23.31 19.01 6.26
#